data_AF-A0A8H7WB46-F1
#
_entry.id   AF-A0A8H7WB46-F1
#
_cell.length_a   1.000
_cell.length_b   1.000
_cell.length_c   1.000
_cell.angle_alpha   90.00
_cell.angle_beta   90.00
_cell.angle_gamma   90.00
#
_symmetry.space_group_name_H-M   'P 1'
#
loop_
_entity.id
_entity.type
_entity.pdbx_description
1 polymer ?
#
loop_
_entity_poly.entity_id
_entity_poly.type
_entity_poly.pdbx_seq_one_letter_code
_entity_poly.pdbx_strand_id
1 'polypeptide(L)'
;MSSKTTAIPGGEKKWADEPFRLLSTPRSALNGKTLTGALKNATEMALIHNILIRGLNSIYNQCLNLSSPQDVSDFLTYCTCWSLTLRSHHRTEESVYFPLLESMVRSENKGVAQRNHEEHERFLEGLGRFVKCIGEVQKGEREYDGGELRRAIDGFAGDLEEHLSNEVEVLVRLEGDKEVDWEIVGKTMAGESKRVADRLSAREVPFLIVNADVTYEGGGMFHS
;
A
#
# COMPACT_ATOMS: atom_id res chain seq x y z
N MET A 1 1.05 -53.66 17.07
CA MET A 1 0.13 -52.76 16.34
C MET A 1 0.66 -51.35 16.48
N SER A 2 1.35 -50.84 15.46
CA SER A 2 1.90 -49.48 15.50
C SER A 2 1.04 -48.61 14.59
N SER A 3 0.34 -47.66 15.20
CA SER A 3 -0.60 -46.76 14.52
C SER A 3 0.19 -45.72 13.74
N LYS A 4 0.00 -45.68 12.41
CA LYS A 4 0.57 -44.63 11.56
C LYS A 4 -0.30 -43.38 11.73
N THR A 5 0.22 -42.37 12.41
CA THR A 5 -0.32 -41.01 12.35
C THR A 5 -0.08 -40.46 10.94
N THR A 6 -1.14 -40.34 10.16
CA THR A 6 -1.13 -39.59 8.90
C THR A 6 -1.07 -38.10 9.22
N ALA A 7 0.05 -37.45 8.92
CA ALA A 7 0.14 -36.00 8.90
C ALA A 7 -0.79 -35.45 7.81
N ILE A 8 -1.62 -34.46 8.18
CA ILE A 8 -2.42 -33.68 7.24
C ILE A 8 -1.44 -32.74 6.52
N PRO A 9 -1.44 -32.63 5.17
CA PRO A 9 -0.58 -31.69 4.47
C PRO A 9 -0.94 -30.27 4.89
N GLY A 10 -0.01 -29.54 5.50
CA GLY A 10 -0.15 -28.11 5.74
C GLY A 10 -0.11 -27.40 4.38
N GLY A 11 -1.27 -26.97 3.89
CA GLY A 11 -1.30 -25.98 2.81
C GLY A 11 -0.54 -24.73 3.27
N GLU A 12 0.30 -24.17 2.40
CA GLU A 12 0.98 -22.91 2.66
C GLU A 12 -0.05 -21.88 3.15
N LYS A 13 0.14 -21.38 4.38
CA LYS A 13 -0.74 -20.36 4.94
C LYS A 13 -0.52 -19.07 4.15
N LYS A 14 -1.40 -18.80 3.20
CA LYS A 14 -1.47 -17.55 2.44
C LYS A 14 -1.82 -16.42 3.41
N TRP A 15 -0.82 -15.65 3.82
CA TRP A 15 -0.99 -14.69 4.91
C TRP A 15 -1.28 -13.28 4.39
N ALA A 16 -0.37 -12.70 3.60
CA ALA A 16 -0.42 -11.29 3.20
C ALA A 16 -0.08 -11.03 1.72
N ASP A 17 0.26 -12.05 0.93
CA ASP A 17 0.70 -11.87 -0.46
C ASP A 17 -0.43 -12.11 -1.49
N GLU A 18 -1.61 -12.50 -1.02
CA GLU A 18 -2.83 -12.74 -1.80
C GLU A 18 -4.06 -12.29 -0.99
N PRO A 19 -5.19 -11.93 -1.64
CA PRO A 19 -5.48 -12.07 -3.08
C PRO A 19 -4.98 -10.95 -3.99
N PHE A 20 -4.70 -9.76 -3.46
CA PHE A 20 -4.21 -8.62 -4.24
C PHE A 20 -2.71 -8.76 -4.45
N ARG A 21 -2.26 -8.58 -5.70
CA ARG A 21 -0.90 -8.90 -6.11
C ARG A 21 0.08 -7.84 -5.63
N LEU A 22 1.19 -8.31 -5.09
CA LEU A 22 2.34 -7.45 -4.83
C LEU A 22 2.95 -6.96 -6.14
N LEU A 23 3.44 -5.73 -6.11
CA LEU A 23 4.12 -5.07 -7.22
C LEU A 23 5.59 -5.52 -7.25
N SER A 24 6.10 -5.83 -8.43
CA SER A 24 7.55 -5.98 -8.63
C SER A 24 8.23 -4.61 -8.54
N THR A 25 9.40 -4.58 -7.93
CA THR A 25 10.22 -3.38 -7.86
C THR A 25 11.08 -3.27 -9.13
N PRO A 26 11.16 -2.10 -9.79
CA PRO A 26 12.05 -1.94 -10.94
C PRO A 26 13.51 -2.31 -10.65
N ARG A 27 13.95 -2.16 -9.39
CA ARG A 27 15.26 -2.59 -8.91
C ARG A 27 15.55 -4.07 -9.14
N SER A 28 14.57 -4.96 -8.98
CA SER A 28 14.78 -6.40 -9.12
C SER A 28 15.15 -6.81 -10.55
N ALA A 29 14.69 -6.05 -11.55
CA ALA A 29 14.98 -6.28 -12.95
C ALA A 29 16.39 -5.83 -13.40
N LEU A 30 17.12 -5.08 -12.57
CA LEU A 30 18.36 -4.41 -12.99
C LEU A 30 19.64 -5.25 -12.87
N ASN A 31 19.59 -6.46 -12.31
CA ASN A 31 20.76 -7.37 -12.19
C ASN A 31 22.04 -6.67 -11.68
N GLY A 32 21.94 -5.74 -10.73
CA GLY A 32 23.07 -5.01 -10.15
C GLY A 32 23.50 -3.73 -10.87
N LYS A 33 22.76 -3.26 -11.89
CA LYS A 33 22.98 -1.95 -12.51
C LYS A 33 22.48 -0.81 -11.62
N THR A 34 23.09 0.38 -11.77
CA THR A 34 22.68 1.60 -11.07
C THR A 34 21.27 2.02 -11.48
N LEU A 35 20.41 2.29 -10.49
CA LEU A 35 19.08 2.85 -10.70
C LEU A 35 19.19 4.29 -11.24
N THR A 36 18.44 4.60 -12.29
CA THR A 36 18.17 6.00 -12.65
C THR A 36 17.29 6.64 -11.58
N GLY A 37 17.22 7.97 -11.55
CA GLY A 37 16.38 8.69 -10.59
C GLY A 37 14.90 8.30 -10.67
N ALA A 38 14.38 8.11 -11.89
CA ALA A 38 13.03 7.63 -12.14
C ALA A 38 12.79 6.23 -11.56
N LEU A 39 13.68 5.27 -11.87
CA LEU A 39 13.53 3.90 -11.39
C LEU A 39 13.72 3.78 -9.87
N LYS A 40 14.54 4.65 -9.26
CA LYS A 40 14.64 4.76 -7.81
C LYS A 40 13.31 5.20 -7.18
N ASN A 41 12.71 6.27 -7.70
CA ASN A 41 11.40 6.74 -7.22
C ASN A 41 10.29 5.69 -7.44
N ALA A 42 10.27 5.04 -8.61
CA ALA A 42 9.34 3.95 -8.89
C ALA A 42 9.52 2.76 -7.95
N THR A 43 10.77 2.44 -7.58
CA THR A 43 11.07 1.41 -6.57
C THR A 43 10.57 1.81 -5.19
N GLU A 44 10.83 3.04 -4.75
CA GLU A 44 10.35 3.55 -3.46
C GLU A 44 8.80 3.54 -3.39
N MET A 45 8.13 3.92 -4.49
CA MET A 45 6.68 3.87 -4.63
C MET A 45 6.14 2.44 -4.53
N ALA A 46 6.72 1.50 -5.29
CA ALA A 46 6.32 0.09 -5.24
C ALA A 46 6.48 -0.51 -3.83
N LEU A 47 7.49 -0.09 -3.06
CA LEU A 47 7.71 -0.57 -1.70
C LEU A 47 6.61 -0.11 -0.72
N ILE A 48 6.23 1.17 -0.75
CA ILE A 48 5.12 1.66 0.11
C ILE A 48 3.78 1.07 -0.33
N HIS A 49 3.57 0.90 -1.63
CA HIS A 49 2.37 0.22 -2.17
C HIS A 49 2.28 -1.23 -1.68
N ASN A 50 3.39 -1.95 -1.67
CA ASN A 50 3.43 -3.31 -1.14
C ASN A 50 3.16 -3.40 0.37
N ILE A 51 3.47 -2.38 1.16
CA ILE A 51 3.05 -2.30 2.57
C ILE A 51 1.52 -2.19 2.66
N LEU A 52 0.92 -1.35 1.82
CA LEU A 52 -0.53 -1.15 1.77
C LEU A 52 -1.26 -2.41 1.29
N ILE A 53 -0.75 -3.07 0.25
CA ILE A 53 -1.32 -4.31 -0.31
C ILE A 53 -1.23 -5.44 0.72
N ARG A 54 -0.09 -5.63 1.39
CA ARG A 54 0.05 -6.65 2.44
C ARG A 54 -0.91 -6.41 3.60
N GLY A 55 -1.08 -5.15 3.99
CA GLY A 55 -2.05 -4.78 5.00
C GLY A 55 -3.48 -5.12 4.57
N LEU A 56 -3.84 -4.79 3.33
CA LEU A 56 -5.17 -5.07 2.79
C LEU A 56 -5.44 -6.58 2.66
N ASN A 57 -4.49 -7.34 2.15
CA ASN A 57 -4.54 -8.81 2.09
C ASN A 57 -4.71 -9.42 3.48
N SER A 58 -3.96 -8.91 4.48
CA SER A 58 -4.10 -9.36 5.87
C SER A 58 -5.51 -9.09 6.41
N ILE A 59 -6.06 -7.89 6.18
CA ILE A 59 -7.44 -7.56 6.56
C ILE A 59 -8.43 -8.50 5.88
N TYR A 60 -8.29 -8.67 4.57
CA TYR A 60 -9.15 -9.49 3.74
C TYR A 60 -9.19 -10.95 4.21
N ASN A 61 -8.02 -11.52 4.53
CA ASN A 61 -7.89 -12.90 4.96
C ASN A 61 -8.35 -13.11 6.41
N GLN A 62 -8.09 -12.16 7.32
CA GLN A 62 -8.38 -12.35 8.75
C GLN A 62 -9.79 -11.93 9.18
N CYS A 63 -10.50 -11.12 8.39
CA CYS A 63 -11.82 -10.61 8.78
C CYS A 63 -12.86 -11.72 9.11
N LEU A 64 -12.70 -12.92 8.56
CA LEU A 64 -13.63 -14.04 8.82
C LEU A 64 -13.19 -14.97 9.97
N ASN A 65 -12.02 -14.74 10.57
CA ASN A 65 -11.36 -15.70 11.44
C ASN A 65 -11.24 -15.23 12.91
N LEU A 66 -11.98 -14.19 13.31
CA LEU A 66 -11.93 -13.62 14.64
C LEU A 66 -12.83 -14.40 15.61
N SER A 67 -12.32 -14.71 16.81
CA SER A 67 -12.98 -15.62 17.75
C SER A 67 -13.42 -14.96 19.07
N SER A 68 -12.90 -13.78 19.40
CA SER A 68 -13.24 -13.06 20.62
C SER A 68 -13.52 -11.57 20.38
N PRO A 69 -14.29 -10.89 21.26
CA PRO A 69 -14.49 -9.45 21.19
C PRO A 69 -13.19 -8.63 21.26
N GLN A 70 -12.18 -9.15 21.98
CA GLN A 70 -10.88 -8.50 22.05
C GLN A 70 -10.15 -8.57 20.70
N ASP A 71 -10.16 -9.74 20.04
CA ASP A 71 -9.56 -9.89 18.71
C ASP A 71 -10.23 -8.95 17.69
N VAL A 72 -11.55 -8.80 17.76
CA VAL A 72 -12.31 -7.85 16.95
C VAL A 72 -11.83 -6.41 17.18
N SER A 73 -11.71 -6.00 18.45
CA SER A 73 -11.26 -4.65 18.79
C SER A 73 -9.85 -4.34 18.27
N ASP A 74 -8.91 -5.26 18.46
CA ASP A 74 -7.52 -5.11 18.00
C ASP A 74 -7.44 -5.14 16.46
N PHE A 75 -8.21 -6.02 15.82
CA PHE A 75 -8.32 -6.09 14.37
C PHE A 75 -8.89 -4.81 13.76
N LEU A 76 -9.93 -4.22 14.34
CA LEU A 76 -10.49 -2.95 13.85
C LEU A 76 -9.52 -1.78 14.06
N THR A 77 -8.70 -1.81 15.11
CA THR A 77 -7.59 -0.87 15.28
C THR A 77 -6.55 -1.02 14.17
N TYR A 78 -6.20 -2.25 13.79
CA TYR A 78 -5.31 -2.51 12.65
C TYR A 78 -5.90 -2.00 11.33
N CYS A 79 -7.20 -2.25 11.06
CA CYS A 79 -7.90 -1.73 9.87
C CYS A 79 -7.92 -0.19 9.82
N THR A 80 -8.06 0.44 11.00
CA THR A 80 -7.98 1.90 11.14
C THR A 80 -6.58 2.40 10.77
N CYS A 81 -5.52 1.76 11.27
CA CYS A 81 -4.14 2.13 10.96
C CYS A 81 -3.82 1.99 9.47
N TRP A 82 -4.30 0.92 8.82
CA TRP A 82 -4.20 0.76 7.37
C TRP A 82 -4.86 1.93 6.62
N SER A 83 -6.10 2.27 6.99
CA SER A 83 -6.87 3.35 6.34
C SER A 83 -6.20 4.72 6.52
N LEU A 84 -5.64 4.98 7.70
CA LEU A 84 -4.91 6.21 7.99
C LEU A 84 -3.60 6.30 7.20
N THR A 85 -2.90 5.18 7.06
CA THR A 85 -1.66 5.08 6.29
C THR A 85 -1.93 5.36 4.81
N LEU A 86 -2.93 4.70 4.22
CA LEU A 86 -3.35 4.93 2.84
C LEU A 86 -3.73 6.39 2.60
N ARG A 87 -4.53 6.97 3.51
CA ARG A 87 -4.92 8.38 3.43
C ARG A 87 -3.73 9.33 3.53
N SER A 88 -2.75 9.04 4.40
CA SER A 88 -1.56 9.88 4.53
C SER A 88 -0.67 9.80 3.29
N HIS A 89 -0.55 8.61 2.70
CA HIS A 89 0.15 8.35 1.45
C HIS A 89 -0.44 9.20 0.32
N HIS A 90 -1.72 9.00 -0.03
CA HIS A 90 -2.37 9.75 -1.10
C HIS A 90 -2.46 11.25 -0.84
N ARG A 91 -2.64 11.68 0.43
CA ARG A 91 -2.61 13.12 0.75
C ARG A 91 -1.25 13.74 0.41
N THR A 92 -0.16 13.02 0.66
CA THR A 92 1.19 13.51 0.35
C THR A 92 1.38 13.60 -1.16
N GLU A 93 0.82 12.65 -1.91
CA GLU A 93 0.85 12.69 -3.37
C GLU A 93 0.12 13.90 -3.93
N GLU A 94 -1.14 14.07 -3.55
CA GLU A 94 -2.00 15.15 -4.02
C GLU A 94 -1.48 16.55 -3.66
N SER A 95 -0.92 16.70 -2.45
CA SER A 95 -0.50 18.01 -1.96
C SER A 95 0.95 18.37 -2.31
N VAL A 96 1.79 17.39 -2.64
CA VAL A 96 3.23 17.61 -2.86
C VAL A 96 3.74 16.88 -4.10
N TYR A 97 3.61 15.56 -4.17
CA TYR A 97 4.28 14.76 -5.21
C TYR A 97 3.77 15.08 -6.62
N PHE A 98 2.45 15.03 -6.81
CA PHE A 98 1.81 15.27 -8.10
C PHE A 98 2.05 16.70 -8.59
N PRO A 99 1.85 17.77 -7.79
CA PRO A 99 2.20 19.12 -8.22
C PRO A 99 3.68 19.28 -8.58
N LEU A 100 4.59 18.67 -7.81
CA LEU A 100 6.03 18.77 -8.05
C LEU A 100 6.40 18.09 -9.38
N LEU A 101 5.96 16.85 -9.58
CA LEU A 101 6.23 16.09 -10.79
C LEU A 101 5.63 16.79 -12.02
N GLU A 102 4.36 17.20 -11.92
CA GLU A 102 3.66 17.92 -12.99
C GLU A 102 4.36 19.23 -13.34
N SER A 103 5.04 19.90 -12.41
CA SER A 103 5.82 21.12 -12.69
C SER A 103 7.10 20.87 -13.50
N MET A 104 7.66 19.66 -13.44
CA MET A 104 8.96 19.32 -14.02
C MET A 104 8.89 18.48 -15.29
N VAL A 105 7.82 17.71 -15.50
CA VAL A 105 7.68 16.90 -16.72
C VAL A 105 7.58 17.76 -17.97
N ARG A 106 8.06 17.20 -19.09
CA ARG A 106 7.92 17.78 -20.43
C ARG A 106 6.47 17.99 -20.82
N SER A 107 6.25 18.86 -21.81
CA SER A 107 4.91 19.18 -22.31
C SER A 107 4.14 17.94 -22.79
N GLU A 108 4.82 16.98 -23.43
CA GLU A 108 4.22 15.72 -23.90
C GLU A 108 3.81 14.76 -22.76
N ASN A 109 4.37 14.93 -21.56
CA ASN A 109 4.09 14.11 -20.39
C ASN A 109 3.15 14.80 -19.39
N LYS A 110 2.65 16.00 -19.69
CA LYS A 110 1.68 16.69 -18.83
C LYS A 110 0.39 15.88 -18.69
N GLY A 111 -0.26 16.03 -17.54
CA GLY A 111 -1.47 15.28 -17.17
C GLY A 111 -1.19 13.91 -16.56
N VAL A 112 0.07 13.58 -16.22
CA VAL A 112 0.38 12.39 -15.41
C VAL A 112 -0.23 12.51 -14.01
N ALA A 113 -0.12 13.69 -13.39
CA ALA A 113 -0.72 13.95 -12.08
C ALA A 113 -2.24 13.85 -12.12
N GLN A 114 -2.87 14.45 -13.13
CA GLN A 114 -4.32 14.45 -13.29
C GLN A 114 -4.87 13.02 -13.46
N ARG A 115 -4.17 12.15 -14.19
CA ARG A 115 -4.59 10.75 -14.35
C ARG A 115 -4.53 9.96 -13.04
N ASN A 116 -3.45 10.10 -12.27
CA ASN A 116 -3.36 9.44 -10.95
C ASN A 116 -4.43 9.97 -9.98
N HIS A 117 -4.72 11.28 -10.02
CA HIS A 117 -5.82 11.86 -9.24
C HIS A 117 -7.19 11.26 -9.64
N GLU A 118 -7.47 11.13 -10.93
CA GLU A 118 -8.71 10.49 -11.41
C GLU A 118 -8.81 9.03 -10.99
N GLU A 119 -7.68 8.31 -10.88
CA GLU A 119 -7.64 6.96 -10.33
C GLU A 119 -7.91 6.93 -8.82
N HIS A 120 -7.41 7.90 -8.05
CA HIS A 120 -7.76 8.05 -6.63
C HIS A 120 -9.28 8.12 -6.43
N GLU A 121 -9.95 8.99 -7.18
CA GLU A 121 -11.39 9.23 -7.06
C GLU A 121 -12.23 7.96 -7.28
N ARG A 122 -11.76 7.00 -8.10
CA ARG A 122 -12.50 5.76 -8.40
C ARG A 122 -12.76 4.92 -7.16
N PHE A 123 -11.79 4.81 -6.24
CA PHE A 123 -11.92 3.96 -5.06
C PHE A 123 -12.40 4.71 -3.80
N LEU A 124 -12.45 6.05 -3.80
CA LEU A 124 -12.75 6.84 -2.59
C LEU A 124 -14.12 6.52 -1.98
N GLU A 125 -15.16 6.33 -2.81
CA GLU A 125 -16.49 6.00 -2.30
C GLU A 125 -16.51 4.64 -1.58
N GLY A 126 -15.89 3.63 -2.19
CA GLY A 126 -15.81 2.30 -1.60
C GLY A 126 -14.93 2.26 -0.34
N LEU A 127 -13.79 2.97 -0.35
CA LEU A 127 -12.94 3.17 0.83
C LEU A 127 -13.72 3.87 1.96
N GLY A 128 -14.55 4.86 1.64
CA GLY A 128 -15.41 5.54 2.60
C GLY A 128 -16.40 4.58 3.28
N ARG A 129 -16.98 3.63 2.54
CA ARG A 129 -17.84 2.58 3.10
C ARG A 129 -17.08 1.66 4.05
N PHE A 130 -15.87 1.25 3.69
CA PHE A 130 -15.00 0.44 4.54
C PHE A 130 -14.67 1.14 5.87
N VAL A 131 -14.22 2.40 5.81
CA VAL A 131 -13.92 3.20 7.01
C VAL A 131 -15.16 3.41 7.87
N LYS A 132 -16.31 3.65 7.25
CA LYS A 132 -17.59 3.79 7.97
C LYS A 132 -17.97 2.51 8.69
N CYS A 133 -17.88 1.35 8.03
CA CYS A 133 -18.17 0.05 8.63
C CYS A 133 -17.34 -0.18 9.90
N ILE A 134 -16.04 0.10 9.86
CA ILE A 134 -15.13 -0.01 11.01
C ILE A 134 -15.59 0.91 12.15
N GLY A 135 -15.88 2.17 11.82
CA GLY A 135 -16.27 3.19 12.79
C GLY A 135 -17.59 2.87 13.49
N GLU A 136 -18.59 2.36 12.78
CA GLU A 136 -19.89 1.95 13.37
C GLU A 136 -19.70 0.81 14.37
N VAL A 137 -18.87 -0.18 14.05
CA VAL A 137 -18.61 -1.30 14.97
C VAL A 137 -17.83 -0.83 16.20
N GLN A 138 -16.81 0.01 16.03
CA GLN A 138 -16.03 0.56 17.15
C GLN A 138 -16.88 1.40 18.11
N LYS A 139 -17.94 2.05 17.63
CA LYS A 139 -18.88 2.82 18.46
C LYS A 139 -19.98 1.97 19.10
N GLY A 140 -20.08 0.69 18.76
CA GLY A 140 -21.17 -0.19 19.19
C GLY A 140 -22.51 0.12 18.50
N GLU A 141 -22.48 0.83 17.37
CA GLU A 141 -23.66 1.11 16.54
C GLU A 141 -24.06 -0.11 15.69
N ARG A 142 -23.14 -1.07 15.55
CA ARG A 142 -23.28 -2.29 14.76
C ARG A 142 -22.43 -3.43 15.36
N GLU A 143 -22.90 -4.67 15.25
CA GLU A 143 -22.07 -5.85 15.54
C GLU A 143 -21.04 -6.11 14.42
N TYR A 144 -19.91 -6.74 14.77
CA TYR A 144 -18.91 -7.08 13.77
C TYR A 144 -19.40 -8.17 12.82
N ASP A 145 -19.40 -7.88 11.51
CA ASP A 145 -19.61 -8.85 10.44
C ASP A 145 -18.40 -8.83 9.49
N GLY A 146 -17.55 -9.86 9.59
CA GLY A 146 -16.40 -10.03 8.70
C GLY A 146 -16.77 -10.16 7.22
N GLY A 147 -17.94 -10.72 6.91
CA GLY A 147 -18.46 -10.79 5.56
C GLY A 147 -18.86 -9.42 5.02
N GLU A 148 -19.42 -8.54 5.84
CA GLU A 148 -19.69 -7.14 5.47
C GLU A 148 -18.39 -6.39 5.20
N LEU A 149 -17.40 -6.53 6.07
CA LEU A 149 -16.09 -5.90 5.87
C LEU A 149 -15.40 -6.39 4.60
N ARG A 150 -15.46 -7.70 4.31
CA ARG A 150 -14.91 -8.28 3.08
C ARG A 150 -15.59 -7.74 1.83
N ARG A 151 -16.94 -7.67 1.82
CA ARG A 151 -17.70 -7.06 0.71
C ARG A 151 -17.38 -5.58 0.53
N ALA A 152 -17.11 -4.85 1.62
CA ALA A 152 -16.68 -3.46 1.52
C ALA A 152 -15.31 -3.36 0.81
N ILE A 153 -14.37 -4.27 1.10
CA ILE A 153 -13.08 -4.36 0.40
C ILE A 153 -13.26 -4.71 -1.07
N ASP A 154 -14.09 -5.72 -1.39
CA ASP A 154 -14.38 -6.12 -2.77
C ASP A 154 -14.90 -4.94 -3.62
N GLY A 155 -15.54 -3.95 -2.98
CA GLY A 155 -16.08 -2.76 -3.64
C GLY A 155 -15.09 -1.64 -3.98
N PHE A 156 -13.81 -1.73 -3.58
CA PHE A 156 -12.80 -0.72 -3.93
C PHE A 156 -11.42 -1.29 -4.25
N ALA A 157 -11.11 -2.52 -3.81
CA ALA A 157 -9.75 -3.03 -3.86
C ALA A 157 -9.22 -3.25 -5.28
N GLY A 158 -10.10 -3.53 -6.25
CA GLY A 158 -9.71 -3.65 -7.66
C GLY A 158 -9.22 -2.31 -8.23
N ASP A 159 -9.98 -1.24 -8.02
CA ASP A 159 -9.59 0.12 -8.46
C ASP A 159 -8.33 0.60 -7.72
N LEU A 160 -8.19 0.27 -6.44
CA LEU A 160 -6.97 0.57 -5.68
C LEU A 160 -5.76 -0.22 -6.22
N GLU A 161 -5.88 -1.52 -6.45
CA GLU A 161 -4.79 -2.34 -7.02
C GLU A 161 -4.34 -1.81 -8.40
N GLU A 162 -5.30 -1.45 -9.26
CA GLU A 162 -5.03 -0.86 -10.57
C GLU A 162 -4.25 0.45 -10.42
N HIS A 163 -4.71 1.36 -9.56
CA HIS A 163 -4.05 2.63 -9.29
C HIS A 163 -2.60 2.44 -8.80
N LEU A 164 -2.41 1.62 -7.76
CA LEU A 164 -1.08 1.39 -7.17
C LEU A 164 -0.08 0.81 -8.20
N SER A 165 -0.56 -0.01 -9.14
CA SER A 165 0.25 -0.54 -10.23
C SER A 165 0.54 0.52 -11.30
N ASN A 166 -0.49 1.25 -11.75
CA ASN A 166 -0.39 2.25 -12.81
C ASN A 166 0.57 3.37 -12.44
N GLU A 167 0.55 3.84 -11.20
CA GLU A 167 1.45 4.90 -10.76
C GLU A 167 2.92 4.48 -10.88
N VAL A 168 3.27 3.26 -10.47
CA VAL A 168 4.64 2.72 -10.62
C VAL A 168 5.03 2.66 -12.09
N GLU A 169 4.14 2.22 -12.97
CA GLU A 169 4.39 2.20 -14.41
C GLU A 169 4.61 3.60 -14.99
N VAL A 170 3.84 4.60 -14.54
CA VAL A 170 4.01 5.99 -14.96
C VAL A 170 5.42 6.48 -14.60
N LEU A 171 5.89 6.23 -13.37
CA LEU A 171 7.23 6.63 -12.94
C LEU A 171 8.33 5.94 -13.75
N VAL A 172 8.16 4.66 -14.10
CA VAL A 172 9.10 3.94 -14.99
C VAL A 172 9.14 4.60 -16.37
N ARG A 173 7.98 4.94 -16.95
CA ARG A 173 7.90 5.58 -18.28
C ARG A 173 8.56 6.97 -18.31
N LEU A 174 8.59 7.67 -17.18
CA LEU A 174 9.26 8.98 -17.06
C LEU A 174 10.80 8.89 -17.01
N GLU A 175 11.42 7.70 -17.03
CA GLU A 175 12.89 7.56 -17.14
C GLU A 175 13.48 8.27 -18.38
N GLY A 176 12.71 8.31 -19.46
CA GLY A 176 13.06 9.03 -20.69
C GLY A 176 13.03 10.54 -20.56
N ASP A 177 12.28 11.08 -19.59
CA ASP A 177 12.09 12.51 -19.40
C ASP A 177 13.31 13.13 -18.71
N LYS A 178 14.08 13.92 -19.47
CA LYS A 178 15.28 14.59 -18.98
C LYS A 178 15.02 15.95 -18.32
N GLU A 179 13.78 16.42 -18.27
CA GLU A 179 13.42 17.65 -17.56
C GLU A 179 13.11 17.40 -16.08
N VAL A 180 12.77 16.17 -15.72
CA VAL A 180 12.51 15.81 -14.33
C VAL A 180 13.82 15.74 -13.53
N ASP A 181 13.95 16.65 -12.56
CA ASP A 181 15.01 16.60 -11.56
C ASP A 181 14.64 15.60 -10.45
N TRP A 182 14.97 14.34 -10.69
CA TRP A 182 14.72 13.26 -9.75
C TRP A 182 15.46 13.38 -8.41
N GLU A 183 16.53 14.19 -8.34
CA GLU A 183 17.22 14.44 -7.08
C GLU A 183 16.38 15.39 -6.20
N ILE A 184 15.81 16.43 -6.78
CA ILE A 184 14.87 17.33 -6.08
C ILE A 184 13.62 16.56 -5.66
N VAL A 185 13.04 15.75 -6.55
CA VAL A 185 11.87 14.92 -6.24
C VAL A 185 12.17 13.98 -5.06
N GLY A 186 13.25 13.21 -5.15
CA GLY A 186 13.62 12.25 -4.09
C GLY A 186 13.93 12.93 -2.75
N LYS A 187 14.64 14.07 -2.74
CA LYS A 187 14.90 14.83 -1.51
C LYS A 187 13.62 15.39 -0.88
N THR A 188 12.71 15.88 -1.71
CA THR A 188 11.43 16.43 -1.25
C THR A 188 10.58 15.33 -0.60
N MET A 189 10.47 14.17 -1.27
CA MET A 189 9.71 13.03 -0.75
C MET A 189 10.33 12.40 0.48
N ALA A 190 11.65 12.33 0.59
CA ALA A 190 12.33 11.92 1.82
C ALA A 190 12.01 12.88 2.99
N GLY A 191 11.97 14.18 2.72
CA GLY A 191 11.59 15.20 3.69
C GLY A 191 10.14 15.06 4.16
N GLU A 192 9.20 14.87 3.23
CA GLU A 192 7.79 14.64 3.57
C GLU A 192 7.58 13.32 4.32
N SER A 193 8.24 12.24 3.89
CA SER A 193 8.20 10.95 4.58
C SER A 193 8.62 11.08 6.04
N LYS A 194 9.68 11.86 6.32
CA LYS A 194 10.09 12.16 7.69
C LYS A 194 9.02 12.96 8.45
N ARG A 195 8.43 14.00 7.83
CA ARG A 195 7.37 14.81 8.47
C ARG A 195 6.09 14.02 8.74
N VAL A 196 5.78 13.03 7.91
CA VAL A 196 4.68 12.09 8.13
C VAL A 196 5.04 11.17 9.29
N ALA A 197 6.23 10.56 9.26
CA ALA A 197 6.72 9.67 10.32
C ALA A 197 6.70 10.33 11.71
N ASP A 198 7.12 11.59 11.82
CA ASP A 198 7.11 12.36 13.07
C ASP A 198 5.69 12.60 13.63
N ARG A 199 4.65 12.44 12.80
CA ARG A 199 3.24 12.63 13.15
C ARG A 199 2.47 11.32 13.29
N LEU A 200 3.07 10.18 12.94
CA LEU A 200 2.44 8.88 13.08
C LEU A 200 2.19 8.60 14.56
N SER A 201 1.01 8.08 14.85
CA SER A 201 0.72 7.59 16.19
C SER A 201 1.56 6.36 16.52
N ALA A 202 1.68 6.05 17.82
CA ALA A 202 2.28 4.79 18.28
C ALA A 202 1.58 3.52 17.74
N ARG A 203 0.43 3.65 17.06
CA ARG A 203 -0.32 2.55 16.45
C ARG A 203 -0.03 2.38 14.96
N GLU A 204 0.24 3.47 14.22
CA GLU A 204 0.58 3.40 12.79
C GLU A 204 2.04 2.96 12.55
N VAL A 205 2.97 3.30 13.46
CA VAL A 205 4.37 2.86 13.35
C VAL A 205 4.51 1.34 13.32
N PRO A 206 3.91 0.58 14.28
CA PRO A 206 3.90 -0.88 14.19
C PRO A 206 3.29 -1.40 12.89
N PHE A 207 2.20 -0.79 12.40
CA PHE A 207 1.55 -1.19 11.15
C PHE A 207 2.52 -1.14 9.96
N LEU A 208 3.30 -0.06 9.81
CA LEU A 208 4.30 0.05 8.74
C LEU A 208 5.39 -1.00 8.87
N ILE A 209 5.91 -1.22 10.09
CA ILE A 209 7.01 -2.16 10.34
C ILE A 209 6.58 -3.60 10.03
N VAL A 210 5.41 -4.04 10.50
CA VAL A 210 4.98 -5.45 10.34
C VAL A 210 4.57 -5.80 8.93
N ASN A 211 4.22 -4.82 8.11
CA ASN A 211 3.87 -5.02 6.70
C ASN A 211 5.02 -4.69 5.74
N ALA A 212 6.15 -4.16 6.26
CA ALA A 212 7.36 -3.95 5.47
C ALA A 212 8.13 -5.28 5.34
N ASP A 213 8.16 -5.81 4.12
CA ASP A 213 8.94 -7.00 3.80
C ASP A 213 10.31 -6.60 3.25
N VAL A 214 11.32 -6.70 4.11
CA VAL A 214 12.72 -6.43 3.76
C VAL A 214 13.38 -7.59 3.00
N THR A 215 12.68 -8.68 2.77
CA THR A 215 13.17 -9.86 2.05
C THR A 215 12.62 -9.98 0.63
N TYR A 216 11.50 -9.31 0.34
CA TYR A 216 10.91 -9.25 -1.01
C TYR A 216 11.92 -8.73 -2.04
N GLU A 217 12.11 -9.50 -3.11
CA GLU A 217 13.06 -9.22 -4.20
C GLU A 217 14.48 -8.79 -3.75
N GLY A 218 14.95 -9.30 -2.61
CA GLY A 218 16.30 -9.04 -2.10
C GLY A 218 16.47 -7.76 -1.27
N GLY A 219 15.38 -7.13 -0.82
CA GLY A 219 15.42 -6.11 0.24
C GLY A 219 15.84 -4.71 -0.20
N GLY A 220 15.09 -4.13 -1.15
CA GLY A 220 15.41 -2.90 -1.87
C GLY A 220 15.72 -1.64 -1.04
N MET A 221 15.47 -1.61 0.27
CA MET A 221 15.69 -0.45 1.15
C MET A 221 17.12 -0.26 1.68
N PHE A 222 17.98 -1.28 1.70
CA PHE A 222 19.21 -1.24 2.55
C PHE A 222 20.55 -1.35 1.84
N HIS A 223 20.56 -1.36 0.51
CA HIS A 223 21.81 -1.37 -0.26
C HIS A 223 21.89 -0.08 -1.07
N SER A 224 22.38 0.98 -0.43
CA SER A 224 22.84 2.23 -1.05
C SER A 224 24.36 2.23 -1.06
#